data_AF-A0A830E6B0-F1
#
_entry.id   AF-A0A830E6B0-F1
#
_cell.length_a   1.000
_cell.length_b   1.000
_cell.length_c   1.000
_cell.angle_alpha   90.00
_cell.angle_beta   90.00
_cell.angle_gamma   90.00
#
_symmetry.space_group_name_H-M   'P 1'
#
loop_
_entity.id
_entity.type
_entity.pdbx_description
1 polymer ?
#
loop_
_entity_poly.entity_id
_entity_poly.type
_entity_poly.pdbx_seq_one_letter_code
_entity_poly.pdbx_strand_id
1 'polypeptide(L)'
;MFTQQNSTRGKVLRYLWPIIFTIVFAVVGAWGNIAHETSITYVIVIAYLAIFFGIVIVMGIRSTRTRFREIEEYMKVSKTGAVEKLTRDDFMKAMEKDPEYMQETNKFVKSQMKNMVVLMVVLIGLLMLYTYVLSGPFISLAKYISNTVNIGYYLKPWFTQTIEEANLFYAYFIDYLIYFGVFFVLMYVIFRVMRMPFMTTSVQISNFPYTINKELIIFKDAMLIDGMYLLKSPIPVKQVIINEKRRFVEFELVKPLPGFPYSKIRIYHKSPRELWDKAMKNLFRVESENK
;
A
#
# COMPACT_ATOMS: atom_id res chain seq x y z
N MET A 1 -8.81 -22.69 -10.42
CA MET A 1 -7.75 -22.26 -9.49
C MET A 1 -6.71 -21.51 -10.31
N PHE A 2 -6.89 -20.19 -10.52
CA PHE A 2 -5.88 -19.38 -11.20
C PHE A 2 -5.15 -18.60 -10.13
N THR A 3 -4.08 -19.21 -9.63
CA THR A 3 -3.00 -18.51 -8.95
C THR A 3 -2.64 -17.31 -9.80
N GLN A 4 -2.81 -16.11 -9.25
CA GLN A 4 -2.12 -14.91 -9.69
C GLN A 4 -0.67 -15.35 -9.92
N GLN A 5 -0.28 -15.48 -11.19
CA GLN A 5 1.08 -15.83 -11.57
C GLN A 5 1.91 -14.59 -11.25
N ASN A 6 2.20 -14.40 -9.96
CA ASN A 6 3.23 -13.52 -9.47
C ASN A 6 4.52 -14.11 -10.01
N SER A 7 4.83 -13.78 -11.27
CA SER A 7 6.05 -14.23 -11.92
C SER A 7 7.22 -13.87 -10.99
N THR A 8 8.17 -14.78 -10.84
CA THR A 8 9.37 -14.58 -10.03
C THR A 8 10.03 -13.24 -10.37
N ARG A 9 9.96 -12.84 -11.65
CA ARG A 9 10.35 -11.53 -12.17
C ARG A 9 9.63 -10.35 -11.50
N GLY A 10 8.31 -10.40 -11.32
CA GLY A 10 7.55 -9.36 -10.61
C GLY A 10 7.92 -9.24 -9.13
N LYS A 11 8.22 -10.37 -8.46
CA LYS A 11 8.72 -10.35 -7.08
C LYS A 11 10.12 -9.75 -7.00
N VAL A 12 11.03 -10.19 -7.87
CA VAL A 12 12.42 -9.69 -7.93
C VAL A 12 12.45 -8.20 -8.23
N LEU A 13 11.67 -7.72 -9.21
CA LEU A 13 11.56 -6.29 -9.49
C LEU A 13 11.05 -5.51 -8.28
N ARG A 14 10.09 -6.05 -7.52
CA ARG A 14 9.57 -5.36 -6.32
C ARG A 14 10.63 -5.11 -5.24
N TYR A 15 11.63 -6.00 -5.12
CA TYR A 15 12.71 -5.87 -4.13
C TYR A 15 13.94 -5.15 -4.67
N LEU A 16 14.29 -5.36 -5.95
CA LEU A 16 15.43 -4.69 -6.57
C LEU A 16 15.13 -3.22 -6.88
N TRP A 17 13.89 -2.88 -7.21
CA TRP A 17 13.53 -1.54 -7.63
C TRP A 17 13.78 -0.46 -6.57
N PRO A 18 13.40 -0.64 -5.28
CA PRO A 18 13.77 0.32 -4.22
C PRO A 18 15.29 0.48 -4.04
N ILE A 19 16.05 -0.61 -4.20
CA ILE A 19 17.51 -0.58 -4.07
C ILE A 19 18.13 0.22 -5.22
N ILE A 20 17.74 -0.08 -6.45
CA ILE A 20 18.17 0.65 -7.64
C ILE A 20 17.77 2.12 -7.52
N PHE A 21 16.57 2.41 -7.01
CA PHE A 21 16.09 3.77 -6.77
C PHE A 21 17.00 4.54 -5.83
N THR A 22 17.34 3.96 -4.68
CA THR A 22 18.27 4.55 -3.72
C THR A 22 19.65 4.80 -4.32
N ILE A 23 20.18 3.85 -5.08
CA ILE A 23 21.50 3.99 -5.72
C ILE A 23 21.49 5.12 -6.75
N VAL A 24 20.51 5.15 -7.66
CA VAL A 24 20.41 6.20 -8.69
C VAL A 24 20.27 7.57 -8.03
N PHE A 25 19.44 7.69 -7.00
CA PHE A 25 19.26 8.94 -6.29
C PHE A 25 20.55 9.41 -5.60
N ALA A 26 21.28 8.49 -4.94
CA ALA A 26 22.56 8.80 -4.32
C ALA A 26 23.62 9.24 -5.35
N VAL A 27 23.66 8.62 -6.53
CA VAL A 27 24.57 9.02 -7.63
C VAL A 27 24.23 10.43 -8.12
N VAL A 28 22.95 10.70 -8.42
CA VAL A 28 22.50 12.01 -8.91
C VAL A 28 22.75 13.10 -7.88
N GLY A 29 22.44 12.85 -6.61
CA GLY A 29 22.71 13.79 -5.52
C GLY A 29 24.19 14.08 -5.34
N ALA A 30 25.04 13.04 -5.37
CA ALA A 30 26.48 13.19 -5.24
C ALA A 30 27.09 13.98 -6.40
N TRP A 31 26.63 13.72 -7.63
CA TRP A 31 27.03 14.49 -8.81
C TRP A 31 26.61 15.96 -8.69
N GLY A 32 25.37 16.21 -8.26
CA GLY A 32 24.84 17.55 -8.06
C GLY A 32 25.64 18.42 -7.09
N ASN A 33 26.10 17.81 -6.00
CA ASN A 33 26.91 18.52 -5.01
C ASN A 33 28.31 18.89 -5.51
N ILE A 34 28.89 18.10 -6.43
CA ILE A 34 30.21 18.40 -7.01
C ILE A 34 30.11 19.40 -8.14
N ALA A 35 29.11 19.22 -9.01
CA ALA A 35 28.89 20.14 -10.12
C ALA A 35 28.47 21.53 -9.63
N HIS A 36 28.08 21.67 -8.35
CA HIS A 36 27.42 22.86 -7.79
C HIS A 36 26.12 23.26 -8.50
N GLU A 37 25.62 22.39 -9.38
CA GLU A 37 24.41 22.55 -10.18
C GLU A 37 23.19 21.96 -9.45
N THR A 38 22.89 22.53 -8.29
CA THR A 38 21.78 22.08 -7.44
C THR A 38 20.42 22.15 -8.15
N SER A 39 20.23 23.14 -9.03
CA SER A 39 19.03 23.31 -9.86
C SER A 39 18.82 22.14 -10.83
N ILE A 40 19.86 21.74 -11.56
CA ILE A 40 19.83 20.61 -12.51
C ILE A 40 19.57 19.30 -11.75
N THR A 41 20.17 19.17 -10.56
CA THR A 41 19.96 18.02 -9.69
C THR A 41 18.48 17.88 -9.30
N TYR A 42 17.82 18.98 -8.92
CA TYR A 42 16.39 18.98 -8.65
C TYR A 42 15.56 18.60 -9.87
N VAL A 43 15.90 19.10 -11.06
CA VAL A 43 15.21 18.73 -12.31
C VAL A 43 15.34 17.23 -12.60
N ILE A 44 16.53 16.66 -12.45
CA ILE A 44 16.77 15.22 -12.64
C ILE A 44 15.98 14.41 -11.61
N VAL A 45 15.96 14.83 -10.34
CA VAL A 45 15.18 14.18 -9.28
C VAL A 45 13.68 14.22 -9.57
N ILE A 46 13.15 15.36 -10.01
CA ILE A 46 11.73 15.51 -10.36
C ILE A 46 11.38 14.64 -11.57
N ALA A 47 12.20 14.66 -12.63
CA ALA A 47 12.01 13.82 -13.81
C ALA A 47 12.04 12.33 -13.44
N TYR A 48 12.97 11.95 -12.56
CA TYR A 48 13.08 10.60 -12.04
C TYR A 48 11.86 10.17 -11.22
N LEU A 49 11.34 11.05 -10.34
CA LEU A 49 10.09 10.82 -9.61
C LEU A 49 8.90 10.69 -10.55
N ALA A 50 8.80 11.52 -11.60
CA ALA A 50 7.73 11.43 -12.58
C ALA A 50 7.75 10.08 -13.33
N ILE A 51 8.93 9.62 -13.75
CA ILE A 51 9.10 8.28 -14.36
C ILE A 51 8.74 7.19 -13.35
N PHE A 52 9.21 7.30 -12.10
CA PHE A 52 8.91 6.35 -11.03
C PHE A 52 7.40 6.22 -10.79
N PHE A 53 6.71 7.33 -10.54
CA PHE A 53 5.26 7.33 -10.35
C PHE A 53 4.54 6.86 -11.60
N GLY A 54 5.01 7.22 -12.80
CA GLY A 54 4.49 6.73 -14.06
C GLY A 54 4.54 5.20 -14.17
N ILE A 55 5.67 4.57 -13.86
CA ILE A 55 5.83 3.12 -13.87
C ILE A 55 4.91 2.46 -12.82
N VAL A 56 4.87 2.99 -11.59
CA VAL A 56 4.01 2.47 -10.51
C VAL A 56 2.54 2.55 -10.89
N ILE A 57 2.11 3.68 -11.47
CA ILE A 57 0.74 3.87 -11.97
C ILE A 57 0.44 2.88 -13.08
N VAL A 58 1.31 2.71 -14.07
CA VAL A 58 1.11 1.76 -15.18
C VAL A 58 1.01 0.31 -14.66
N MET A 59 1.88 -0.08 -13.73
CA MET A 59 1.79 -1.41 -13.09
C MET A 59 0.48 -1.58 -12.32
N GLY A 60 0.07 -0.56 -11.57
CA GLY A 60 -1.22 -0.53 -10.87
C GLY A 60 -2.41 -0.69 -11.82
N ILE A 61 -2.44 0.08 -12.91
CA ILE A 61 -3.48 0.02 -13.93
C ILE A 61 -3.54 -1.36 -14.58
N ARG A 62 -2.39 -1.96 -14.93
CA ARG A 62 -2.36 -3.31 -15.53
C ARG A 62 -2.96 -4.36 -14.60
N SER A 63 -2.56 -4.35 -13.33
CA SER A 63 -3.12 -5.25 -12.31
C SER A 63 -4.63 -5.07 -12.17
N THR A 64 -5.11 -3.82 -12.17
CA THR A 64 -6.55 -3.51 -12.08
C THR A 64 -7.30 -3.95 -13.35
N ARG A 65 -6.72 -3.79 -14.55
CA ARG A 65 -7.32 -4.24 -15.82
C ARG A 65 -7.49 -5.76 -15.87
N THR A 66 -6.51 -6.53 -15.43
CA THR A 66 -6.64 -8.00 -15.36
C THR A 66 -7.81 -8.42 -14.47
N ARG A 67 -7.98 -7.77 -13.30
CA ARG A 67 -9.12 -8.04 -12.41
C ARG A 67 -10.45 -7.66 -13.04
N PHE A 68 -10.54 -6.50 -13.69
CA PHE A 68 -11.76 -6.11 -14.39
C PHE A 68 -12.11 -7.07 -15.51
N ARG A 69 -11.12 -7.59 -16.25
CA ARG A 69 -11.36 -8.61 -17.26
C ARG A 69 -11.89 -9.91 -16.66
N GLU A 70 -11.34 -10.36 -15.54
CA GLU A 70 -11.86 -11.54 -14.82
C GLU A 70 -13.31 -11.34 -14.36
N ILE A 71 -13.63 -10.14 -13.86
CA ILE A 71 -14.99 -9.76 -13.47
C ILE A 71 -15.90 -9.73 -14.69
N GLU A 72 -15.46 -9.14 -15.80
CA GLU A 72 -16.24 -9.06 -17.03
C GLU A 72 -16.50 -10.45 -17.64
N GLU A 73 -15.49 -11.32 -17.66
CA GLU A 73 -15.62 -12.72 -18.08
C GLU A 73 -16.61 -13.46 -17.17
N TYR A 74 -16.54 -13.25 -15.86
CA TYR A 74 -17.51 -13.82 -14.93
C TYR A 74 -18.93 -13.33 -15.20
N MET A 75 -19.10 -12.01 -15.31
CA MET A 75 -20.38 -11.35 -15.60
C MET A 75 -21.00 -11.85 -16.91
N LYS A 76 -20.19 -12.09 -17.95
CA LYS A 76 -20.67 -12.64 -19.23
C LYS A 76 -21.26 -14.04 -19.08
N VAL A 77 -20.63 -14.89 -18.26
CA VAL A 77 -21.09 -16.26 -18.01
C VAL A 77 -22.30 -16.27 -17.06
N SER A 78 -22.39 -15.33 -16.12
CA SER A 78 -23.42 -15.28 -15.07
C SER A 78 -24.59 -14.32 -15.34
N LYS A 79 -24.72 -13.80 -16.57
CA LYS A 79 -25.67 -12.74 -16.97
C LYS A 79 -27.14 -12.94 -16.54
N THR A 80 -27.58 -14.16 -16.28
CA THR A 80 -28.97 -14.50 -15.88
C THR A 80 -29.07 -15.07 -14.44
N GLY A 81 -27.97 -15.12 -13.70
CA GLY A 81 -27.87 -15.82 -12.41
C GLY A 81 -27.79 -14.94 -11.16
N ALA A 82 -28.00 -13.63 -11.28
CA ALA A 82 -28.01 -12.74 -10.12
C ALA A 82 -29.23 -13.02 -9.24
N VAL A 83 -28.98 -13.43 -7.99
CA VAL A 83 -30.00 -13.74 -6.99
C VAL A 83 -30.54 -12.45 -6.36
N GLU A 84 -29.66 -11.48 -6.12
CA GLU A 84 -30.00 -10.21 -5.50
C GLU A 84 -29.03 -9.13 -5.99
N LYS A 85 -29.54 -7.91 -6.20
CA LYS A 85 -28.74 -6.77 -6.63
C LYS A 85 -29.11 -5.56 -5.77
N LEU A 86 -28.12 -5.03 -5.06
CA LEU A 86 -28.28 -3.86 -4.20
C LEU A 86 -27.49 -2.69 -4.79
N THR A 87 -28.13 -1.52 -4.77
CA THR A 87 -27.56 -0.28 -5.28
C THR A 87 -27.14 0.64 -4.15
N ARG A 88 -26.38 1.69 -4.50
CA ARG A 88 -26.01 2.75 -3.57
C ARG A 88 -27.20 3.29 -2.77
N ASP A 89 -28.35 3.52 -3.41
CA ASP A 89 -29.51 4.11 -2.73
C ASP A 89 -30.08 3.19 -1.65
N ASP A 90 -30.02 1.87 -1.87
CA ASP A 90 -30.45 0.87 -0.89
C ASP A 90 -29.53 0.87 0.33
N PHE A 91 -28.22 0.96 0.10
CA PHE A 91 -27.23 1.07 1.17
C PHE A 91 -27.41 2.35 1.96
N MET A 92 -27.48 3.51 1.29
CA MET A 92 -27.58 4.82 1.95
C MET A 92 -28.83 4.90 2.82
N LYS A 93 -29.99 4.46 2.32
CA LYS A 93 -31.26 4.44 3.10
C LYS A 93 -31.19 3.54 4.33
N ALA A 94 -30.44 2.43 4.25
CA ALA A 94 -30.24 1.55 5.39
C ALA A 94 -29.22 2.12 6.39
N MET A 95 -28.16 2.76 5.90
CA MET A 95 -27.10 3.41 6.70
C MET A 95 -27.61 4.64 7.46
N GLU A 96 -28.47 5.46 6.87
CA GLU A 96 -29.09 6.62 7.53
C GLU A 96 -29.86 6.24 8.80
N LYS A 97 -30.32 4.99 8.88
CA LYS A 97 -31.06 4.45 10.01
C LYS A 97 -30.18 3.79 11.06
N ASP A 98 -28.86 3.74 10.87
CA ASP A 98 -27.90 3.24 11.85
C ASP A 98 -27.43 4.39 12.77
N PRO A 99 -27.89 4.45 14.03
CA PRO A 99 -27.55 5.54 14.95
C PRO A 99 -26.07 5.58 15.34
N GLU A 100 -25.35 4.47 15.18
CA GLU A 100 -23.94 4.34 15.57
C GLU A 100 -22.98 4.59 14.39
N TYR A 101 -23.48 4.64 13.16
CA TYR A 101 -22.66 4.75 11.95
C TYR A 101 -21.76 5.99 11.95
N MET A 102 -22.30 7.15 12.33
CA MET A 102 -21.52 8.40 12.42
C MET A 102 -20.44 8.34 13.49
N GLN A 103 -20.73 7.72 14.65
CA GLN A 103 -19.75 7.61 15.73
C GLN A 103 -18.61 6.66 15.36
N GLU A 104 -18.92 5.52 14.72
CA GLU A 104 -17.91 4.57 14.23
C GLU A 104 -17.04 5.18 13.13
N THR A 105 -17.65 5.89 12.17
CA THR A 105 -16.95 6.58 11.09
C THR A 105 -16.02 7.66 11.65
N ASN A 106 -16.48 8.47 12.59
CA ASN A 106 -15.66 9.50 13.23
C ASN A 106 -14.49 8.90 14.03
N LYS A 107 -14.70 7.78 14.73
CA LYS A 107 -13.63 7.05 15.42
C LYS A 107 -12.58 6.53 14.44
N PHE A 108 -13.02 5.96 13.31
CA PHE A 108 -12.13 5.51 12.24
C PHE A 108 -11.30 6.65 11.67
N VAL A 109 -11.95 7.74 11.23
CA VAL A 109 -11.28 8.92 10.68
C VAL A 109 -10.29 9.51 11.67
N LYS A 110 -10.67 9.65 12.94
CA LYS A 110 -9.78 10.17 13.99
C LYS A 110 -8.56 9.27 14.21
N SER A 111 -8.74 7.94 14.16
CA SER A 111 -7.63 6.99 14.24
C SER A 111 -6.68 7.11 13.05
N GLN A 112 -7.20 7.24 11.83
CA GLN A 112 -6.37 7.42 10.63
C GLN A 112 -5.65 8.77 10.63
N MET A 113 -6.33 9.84 11.05
CA MET A 113 -5.72 11.18 11.17
C MET A 113 -4.60 11.21 12.21
N LYS A 114 -4.80 10.62 13.40
CA LYS A 114 -3.74 10.49 14.41
C LYS A 114 -2.51 9.82 13.81
N ASN A 115 -2.73 8.73 13.09
CA ASN A 115 -1.70 7.97 12.41
C ASN A 115 -0.95 8.82 11.36
N MET A 116 -1.66 9.58 10.53
CA MET A 116 -1.05 10.50 9.55
C MET A 116 -0.23 11.62 10.22
N VAL A 117 -0.76 12.23 11.28
CA VAL A 117 -0.08 13.29 12.02
C VAL A 117 1.20 12.77 12.67
N VAL A 118 1.15 11.61 13.33
CA VAL A 118 2.35 10.98 13.91
C VAL A 118 3.38 10.71 12.81
N LEU A 119 2.97 10.16 11.66
CA LEU A 119 3.88 9.93 10.55
C LEU A 119 4.54 11.23 10.05
N MET A 120 3.77 12.32 9.90
CA MET A 120 4.32 13.63 9.51
C MET A 120 5.32 14.17 10.53
N VAL A 121 4.96 14.17 11.82
CA VAL A 121 5.84 14.66 12.90
C VAL A 121 7.13 13.87 12.94
N VAL A 122 7.05 12.55 12.78
CA VAL A 122 8.22 11.69 12.78
C VAL A 122 9.08 11.89 11.53
N LEU A 123 8.48 12.07 10.34
CA LEU A 123 9.22 12.41 9.12
C LEU A 123 9.98 13.73 9.26
N ILE A 124 9.32 14.77 9.77
CA ILE A 124 9.95 16.07 10.03
C ILE A 124 11.07 15.92 11.07
N GLY A 125 10.80 15.22 12.17
CA GLY A 125 11.80 14.96 13.20
C GLY A 125 13.02 14.22 12.68
N LEU A 126 12.84 13.26 11.77
CA LEU A 126 13.91 12.51 11.14
C LEU A 126 14.72 13.39 10.17
N LEU A 127 14.04 14.22 9.37
CA LEU A 127 14.72 15.20 8.50
C LEU A 127 15.57 16.19 9.30
N MET A 128 15.05 16.68 10.44
CA MET A 128 15.78 17.57 11.34
C MET A 128 16.96 16.84 12.01
N LEU A 129 16.73 15.63 12.54
CA LEU A 129 17.77 14.81 13.17
C LEU A 129 18.92 14.55 12.18
N TYR A 130 18.60 14.18 10.94
CA TYR A 130 19.63 13.96 9.95
C TYR A 130 20.39 15.25 9.62
N THR A 131 19.67 16.30 9.25
CA THR A 131 20.26 17.56 8.80
C THR A 131 21.17 18.18 9.86
N TYR A 132 20.76 18.19 11.12
CA TYR A 132 21.46 18.94 12.17
C TYR A 132 22.38 18.10 13.06
N VAL A 133 22.11 16.80 13.21
CA VAL A 133 22.85 15.96 14.17
C VAL A 133 23.73 14.95 13.46
N LEU A 134 23.22 14.32 12.40
CA LEU A 134 23.88 13.17 11.79
C LEU A 134 24.71 13.51 10.55
N SER A 135 24.36 14.57 9.81
CA SER A 135 25.01 14.95 8.56
C SER A 135 26.51 15.21 8.73
N GLY A 136 26.92 16.00 9.74
CA GLY A 136 28.32 16.34 9.99
C GLY A 136 29.21 15.11 10.23
N PRO A 137 28.89 14.25 11.22
CA PRO A 137 29.63 13.01 11.47
C PRO A 137 29.66 12.06 10.27
N PHE A 138 28.56 11.92 9.53
CA PHE A 138 28.49 11.01 8.38
C PHE A 138 29.26 11.52 7.16
N ILE A 139 29.19 12.82 6.85
CA ILE A 139 30.03 13.43 5.81
C ILE A 139 31.51 13.26 6.18
N SER A 140 31.87 13.44 7.45
CA SER A 140 33.26 13.28 7.91
C SER A 140 33.73 11.84 7.77
N LEU A 141 32.90 10.87 8.17
CA LEU A 141 33.18 9.44 8.00
C LEU A 141 33.28 9.06 6.51
N ALA A 142 32.38 9.56 5.67
CA ALA A 142 32.37 9.26 4.25
C ALA A 142 33.61 9.83 3.55
N LYS A 143 34.05 11.05 3.92
CA LYS A 143 35.32 11.64 3.47
C LYS A 143 36.52 10.82 3.92
N TYR A 144 36.53 10.36 5.18
CA TYR A 144 37.59 9.49 5.70
C TYR A 144 37.67 8.18 4.89
N ILE A 145 36.56 7.46 4.73
CA ILE A 145 36.52 6.21 3.96
C ILE A 145 37.00 6.44 2.51
N SER A 146 36.49 7.47 1.86
CA SER A 146 36.83 7.77 0.46
C SER A 146 38.32 8.12 0.29
N ASN A 147 38.86 8.96 1.17
CA ASN A 147 40.26 9.40 1.09
C ASN A 147 41.25 8.32 1.52
N THR A 148 40.95 7.55 2.57
CA THR A 148 41.82 6.47 3.05
C THR A 148 41.93 5.33 2.04
N VAL A 149 40.83 4.99 1.36
CA VAL A 149 40.82 3.94 0.32
C VAL A 149 41.26 4.51 -1.04
N ASN A 150 41.27 5.84 -1.20
CA ASN A 150 41.51 6.55 -2.45
C ASN A 150 40.67 6.00 -3.60
N ILE A 151 39.35 5.88 -3.36
CA ILE A 151 38.40 5.24 -4.28
C ILE A 151 38.41 5.90 -5.66
N GLY A 152 38.61 7.22 -5.69
CA GLY A 152 38.73 8.04 -6.88
C GLY A 152 39.90 7.67 -7.79
N TYR A 153 40.99 7.09 -7.24
CA TYR A 153 42.08 6.56 -8.06
C TYR A 153 41.67 5.33 -8.86
N TYR A 154 40.85 4.44 -8.26
CA TYR A 154 40.47 3.16 -8.85
C TYR A 154 39.25 3.22 -9.76
N LEU A 155 38.26 4.06 -9.43
CA LEU A 155 36.96 4.07 -10.11
C LEU A 155 36.68 5.34 -10.91
N LYS A 156 37.58 6.33 -10.86
CA LYS A 156 37.49 7.68 -11.45
C LYS A 156 36.29 7.85 -12.42
N PRO A 157 35.14 8.37 -11.93
CA PRO A 157 33.98 8.57 -12.78
C PRO A 157 34.31 9.47 -13.96
N TRP A 158 33.78 9.15 -15.15
CA TRP A 158 34.07 9.84 -16.40
C TRP A 158 33.71 11.33 -16.41
N PHE A 159 32.86 11.78 -15.48
CA PHE A 159 32.44 13.17 -15.32
C PHE A 159 33.26 13.97 -14.28
N THR A 160 34.27 13.36 -13.65
CA THR A 160 35.19 14.04 -12.72
C THR A 160 36.55 14.26 -13.37
N GLN A 161 37.12 15.45 -13.21
CA GLN A 161 38.36 15.82 -13.89
C GLN A 161 39.58 15.36 -13.08
N THR A 162 39.52 15.52 -11.76
CA THR A 162 40.60 15.21 -10.83
C THR A 162 40.29 14.00 -9.94
N ILE A 163 41.32 13.38 -9.35
CA ILE A 163 41.16 12.29 -8.37
C ILE A 163 40.51 12.83 -7.08
N GLU A 164 40.80 14.07 -6.72
CA GLU A 164 40.24 14.74 -5.55
C GLU A 164 38.72 14.93 -5.69
N GLU A 165 38.25 15.38 -6.86
CA GLU A 165 36.83 15.46 -7.19
C GLU A 165 36.17 14.08 -7.17
N ALA A 166 36.83 13.05 -7.69
CA ALA A 166 36.34 11.69 -7.65
C ALA A 166 36.21 11.17 -6.20
N ASN A 167 37.17 11.45 -5.32
CA ASN A 167 37.08 11.11 -3.91
C ASN A 167 35.95 11.89 -3.20
N LEU A 168 35.74 13.16 -3.55
CA LEU A 168 34.63 13.94 -3.02
C LEU A 168 33.28 13.40 -3.49
N PHE A 169 33.18 12.90 -4.73
CA PHE A 169 31.99 12.23 -5.25
C PHE A 169 31.62 11.03 -4.42
N TYR A 170 32.58 10.13 -4.19
CA TYR A 170 32.31 8.93 -3.41
C TYR A 170 31.97 9.25 -1.96
N ALA A 171 32.53 10.32 -1.38
CA ALA A 171 32.13 10.78 -0.06
C ALA A 171 30.64 11.19 -0.02
N TYR A 172 30.17 12.02 -0.96
CA TYR A 172 28.75 12.39 -1.01
C TYR A 172 27.85 11.19 -1.36
N PHE A 173 28.30 10.31 -2.24
CA PHE A 173 27.55 9.10 -2.61
C PHE A 173 27.34 8.18 -1.39
N ILE A 174 28.40 7.93 -0.61
CA ILE A 174 28.33 7.15 0.62
C ILE A 174 27.43 7.85 1.66
N ASP A 175 27.54 9.17 1.81
CA ASP A 175 26.69 9.94 2.71
C ASP A 175 25.20 9.77 2.37
N TYR A 176 24.83 9.90 1.09
CA TYR A 176 23.46 9.66 0.64
C TYR A 176 23.01 8.21 0.88
N LEU A 177 23.88 7.21 0.69
CA LEU A 177 23.52 5.82 1.00
C LEU A 177 23.28 5.63 2.51
N ILE A 178 24.10 6.23 3.37
CA ILE A 178 23.91 6.21 4.82
C ILE A 178 22.59 6.90 5.19
N TYR A 179 22.31 8.08 4.62
CA TYR A 179 21.05 8.79 4.79
C TYR A 179 19.85 7.90 4.50
N PHE A 180 19.81 7.29 3.31
CA PHE A 180 18.71 6.41 2.91
C PHE A 180 18.63 5.16 3.76
N GLY A 181 19.77 4.59 4.17
CA GLY A 181 19.83 3.44 5.06
C GLY A 181 19.22 3.73 6.44
N VAL A 182 19.65 4.83 7.07
CA VAL A 182 19.11 5.30 8.36
C VAL A 182 17.63 5.60 8.24
N PHE A 183 17.22 6.31 7.18
CA PHE A 183 15.83 6.59 6.90
C PHE A 183 15.00 5.30 6.77
N PHE A 184 15.50 4.31 6.02
CA PHE A 184 14.82 3.04 5.81
C PHE A 184 14.65 2.26 7.11
N VAL A 185 15.70 2.15 7.93
CA VAL A 185 15.67 1.44 9.21
C VAL A 185 14.68 2.12 10.18
N LEU A 186 14.76 3.45 10.30
CA LEU A 186 13.87 4.20 11.17
C LEU A 186 12.41 4.06 10.70
N MET A 187 12.13 4.26 9.41
CA MET A 187 10.80 4.05 8.85
C MET A 187 10.32 2.63 9.13
N TYR A 188 11.13 1.61 8.88
CA TYR A 188 10.77 0.23 9.19
C TYR A 188 10.35 0.05 10.66
N VAL A 189 11.10 0.60 11.62
CA VAL A 189 10.77 0.54 13.05
C VAL A 189 9.45 1.27 13.34
N ILE A 190 9.29 2.50 12.83
CA ILE A 190 8.09 3.32 13.04
C ILE A 190 6.86 2.61 12.52
N PHE A 191 6.89 2.15 11.26
CA PHE A 191 5.77 1.46 10.66
C PHE A 191 5.44 0.16 11.40
N ARG A 192 6.45 -0.56 11.90
CA ARG A 192 6.25 -1.77 12.72
C ARG A 192 5.58 -1.46 14.06
N VAL A 193 6.01 -0.41 14.74
CA VAL A 193 5.42 0.06 16.01
C VAL A 193 3.98 0.55 15.79
N MET A 194 3.75 1.33 14.73
CA MET A 194 2.44 1.87 14.38
C MET A 194 1.49 0.85 13.74
N ARG A 195 1.96 -0.38 13.50
CA ARG A 195 1.23 -1.43 12.77
C ARG A 195 0.70 -0.93 11.42
N MET A 196 1.47 -0.07 10.75
CA MET A 196 1.17 0.47 9.43
C MET A 196 1.82 -0.38 8.33
N PRO A 197 1.22 -0.44 7.14
CA PRO A 197 1.80 -1.20 6.04
C PRO A 197 3.10 -0.54 5.56
N PHE A 198 4.23 -1.24 5.69
CA PHE A 198 5.51 -0.79 5.16
C PHE A 198 5.92 -1.62 3.94
N MET A 199 6.06 -0.93 2.79
CA MET A 199 6.56 -1.37 1.46
C MET A 199 6.04 -2.68 0.84
N THR A 200 5.57 -3.66 1.60
CA THR A 200 5.07 -4.97 1.13
C THR A 200 4.15 -5.69 2.13
N THR A 201 4.09 -5.29 3.39
CA THR A 201 3.22 -5.95 4.39
C THR A 201 1.77 -5.55 4.20
N SER A 202 0.91 -6.52 3.89
CA SER A 202 -0.55 -6.35 3.90
C SER A 202 -1.01 -6.13 5.34
N VAL A 203 -1.04 -4.87 5.79
CA VAL A 203 -1.72 -4.56 7.05
C VAL A 203 -3.20 -4.75 6.82
N GLN A 204 -3.76 -5.66 7.61
CA GLN A 204 -5.17 -5.96 7.63
C GLN A 204 -5.83 -4.98 8.59
N ILE A 205 -6.78 -4.21 8.08
CA ILE A 205 -7.70 -3.45 8.90
C ILE A 205 -8.73 -4.46 9.42
N SER A 206 -8.56 -4.89 10.67
CA SER A 206 -9.45 -5.83 11.37
C SER A 206 -10.44 -5.15 12.29
N ASN A 207 -10.11 -3.94 12.76
CA ASN A 207 -10.89 -3.25 13.77
C ASN A 207 -12.05 -2.44 13.18
N PHE A 208 -12.02 -2.19 11.86
CA PHE A 208 -13.05 -1.42 11.17
C PHE A 208 -13.52 -2.20 9.93
N PRO A 209 -14.84 -2.33 9.72
CA PRO A 209 -15.36 -2.99 8.55
C PRO A 209 -15.29 -2.07 7.33
N TYR A 210 -15.01 -2.65 6.17
CA TYR A 210 -15.30 -1.99 4.91
C TYR A 210 -16.80 -1.97 4.68
N THR A 211 -17.36 -0.77 4.50
CA THR A 211 -18.78 -0.60 4.19
C THR A 211 -18.98 -0.51 2.69
N ILE A 212 -19.76 -1.43 2.13
CA ILE A 212 -20.13 -1.42 0.70
C ILE A 212 -21.02 -0.21 0.43
N ASN A 213 -20.69 0.58 -0.60
CA ASN A 213 -21.36 1.86 -0.85
C ASN A 213 -21.71 2.15 -2.31
N LYS A 214 -21.27 1.34 -3.29
CA LYS A 214 -21.62 1.54 -4.71
C LYS A 214 -22.62 0.51 -5.19
N GLU A 215 -22.26 -0.76 -5.15
CA GLU A 215 -23.05 -1.83 -5.74
C GLU A 215 -22.69 -3.17 -5.10
N LEU A 216 -23.69 -4.02 -4.88
CA LEU A 216 -23.48 -5.43 -4.56
C LEU A 216 -24.31 -6.27 -5.51
N ILE A 217 -23.67 -7.22 -6.18
CA ILE A 217 -24.38 -8.23 -6.97
C ILE A 217 -24.09 -9.59 -6.35
N ILE A 218 -25.14 -10.27 -5.93
CA ILE A 218 -25.06 -11.60 -5.34
C ILE A 218 -25.50 -12.61 -6.40
N PHE A 219 -24.63 -13.56 -6.72
CA PHE A 219 -24.90 -14.71 -7.58
C PHE A 219 -25.11 -15.95 -6.71
N LYS A 220 -25.55 -17.07 -7.32
CA LYS A 220 -25.68 -18.35 -6.60
C LYS A 220 -24.36 -18.88 -6.05
N ASP A 221 -23.26 -18.56 -6.71
CA ASP A 221 -21.92 -19.12 -6.50
C ASP A 221 -20.83 -18.04 -6.29
N ALA A 222 -21.20 -16.76 -6.29
CA ALA A 222 -20.26 -15.68 -6.00
C ALA A 222 -20.95 -14.39 -5.53
N MET A 223 -20.15 -13.43 -5.09
CA MET A 223 -20.57 -12.09 -4.70
C MET A 223 -19.61 -11.07 -5.33
N LEU A 224 -20.15 -10.05 -6.01
CA LEU A 224 -19.40 -8.96 -6.58
C LEU A 224 -19.64 -7.69 -5.76
N ILE A 225 -18.57 -7.17 -5.15
CA ILE A 225 -18.59 -5.99 -4.29
C ILE A 225 -18.02 -4.79 -5.06
N ASP A 226 -18.79 -3.71 -5.10
CA ASP A 226 -18.49 -2.41 -5.72
C ASP A 226 -17.95 -2.50 -7.16
N GLY A 227 -18.33 -3.55 -7.89
CA GLY A 227 -17.85 -3.85 -9.24
C GLY A 227 -16.35 -4.17 -9.33
N MET A 228 -15.65 -4.31 -8.20
CA MET A 228 -14.19 -4.39 -8.14
C MET A 228 -13.67 -5.68 -7.47
N TYR A 229 -14.46 -6.30 -6.59
CA TYR A 229 -14.02 -7.46 -5.84
C TYR A 229 -15.00 -8.61 -6.02
N LEU A 230 -14.55 -9.66 -6.71
CA LEU A 230 -15.31 -10.89 -6.92
C LEU A 230 -14.91 -11.95 -5.88
N LEU A 231 -15.86 -12.33 -5.04
CA LEU A 231 -15.76 -13.37 -4.03
C LEU A 231 -16.47 -14.63 -4.51
N LYS A 232 -15.74 -15.69 -4.83
CA LYS A 232 -16.32 -16.97 -5.28
C LYS A 232 -16.60 -17.90 -4.09
N SER A 233 -17.73 -18.59 -4.13
CA SER A 233 -18.12 -19.60 -3.15
C SER A 233 -17.22 -20.85 -3.24
N PRO A 234 -16.92 -21.52 -2.11
CA PRO A 234 -17.25 -21.10 -0.74
C PRO A 234 -16.35 -19.96 -0.27
N ILE A 235 -16.94 -18.90 0.28
CA ILE A 235 -16.23 -17.76 0.86
C ILE A 235 -15.83 -18.14 2.29
N PRO A 236 -14.53 -18.30 2.59
CA PRO A 236 -14.07 -18.68 3.92
C PRO A 236 -14.18 -17.47 4.87
N VAL A 237 -15.01 -17.59 5.89
CA VAL A 237 -15.23 -16.57 6.91
C VAL A 237 -15.00 -17.14 8.31
N LYS A 238 -14.45 -16.32 9.21
CA LYS A 238 -14.33 -16.65 10.63
C LYS A 238 -15.66 -16.53 11.34
N GLN A 239 -16.39 -15.45 11.05
CA GLN A 239 -17.65 -15.14 11.70
C GLN A 239 -18.55 -14.32 10.79
N VAL A 240 -19.86 -14.43 11.04
CA VAL A 240 -20.92 -13.63 10.42
C VAL A 240 -21.81 -13.08 11.52
N ILE A 241 -22.05 -11.77 11.48
CA ILE A 241 -22.88 -11.02 12.42
C ILE A 241 -24.03 -10.42 11.64
N ILE A 242 -25.26 -10.71 12.04
CA ILE A 242 -26.47 -10.13 11.46
C ILE A 242 -27.09 -9.24 12.53
N ASN A 243 -27.15 -7.93 12.26
CA ASN A 243 -27.72 -6.97 13.19
C ASN A 243 -28.95 -6.31 12.57
N GLU A 244 -30.13 -6.70 13.04
CA GLU A 244 -31.40 -6.16 12.55
C GLU A 244 -31.66 -4.73 13.03
N LYS A 245 -31.26 -4.40 14.26
CA LYS A 245 -31.43 -3.06 14.84
C LYS A 245 -30.64 -2.02 14.05
N ARG A 246 -29.39 -2.34 13.71
CA ARG A 246 -28.47 -1.50 12.93
C ARG A 246 -28.51 -1.77 11.42
N ARG A 247 -29.37 -2.69 10.98
CA ARG A 247 -29.69 -2.98 9.57
C ARG A 247 -28.50 -3.41 8.71
N PHE A 248 -27.65 -4.29 9.22
CA PHE A 248 -26.50 -4.79 8.46
C PHE A 248 -26.22 -6.28 8.64
N VAL A 249 -25.52 -6.84 7.65
CA VAL A 249 -24.79 -8.11 7.72
C VAL A 249 -23.31 -7.80 7.65
N GLU A 250 -22.54 -8.27 8.62
CA GLU A 250 -21.08 -8.14 8.67
C GLU A 250 -20.45 -9.52 8.68
N PHE A 251 -19.38 -9.71 7.92
CA PHE A 251 -18.62 -10.95 7.95
C PHE A 251 -17.12 -10.68 7.93
N GLU A 252 -16.38 -11.54 8.63
CA GLU A 252 -14.92 -11.47 8.73
C GLU A 252 -14.29 -12.58 7.89
N LEU A 253 -13.51 -12.20 6.88
CA LEU A 253 -12.77 -13.11 6.04
C LEU A 253 -11.61 -13.75 6.81
N VAL A 254 -11.35 -15.04 6.56
CA VAL A 254 -10.17 -15.74 7.10
C VAL A 254 -8.88 -15.12 6.58
N LYS A 255 -8.89 -14.71 5.30
CA LYS A 255 -7.78 -13.99 4.65
C LYS A 255 -8.33 -12.78 3.88
N PRO A 256 -7.67 -11.61 3.96
CA PRO A 256 -8.08 -10.43 3.20
C PRO A 256 -8.00 -10.70 1.70
N LEU A 257 -8.84 -10.02 0.91
CA LEU A 257 -8.76 -10.16 -0.54
C LEU A 257 -7.48 -9.50 -1.07
N PRO A 258 -6.87 -10.06 -2.13
CA PRO A 258 -5.71 -9.44 -2.75
C PRO A 258 -5.99 -7.98 -3.15
N GLY A 259 -5.24 -7.02 -2.60
CA GLY A 259 -5.44 -5.59 -2.86
C GLY A 259 -6.63 -4.96 -2.12
N PHE A 260 -7.26 -5.69 -1.20
CA PHE A 260 -8.29 -5.19 -0.30
C PHE A 260 -7.77 -5.27 1.14
N PRO A 261 -7.51 -4.14 1.81
CA PRO A 261 -6.85 -4.15 3.11
C PRO A 261 -7.79 -4.52 4.27
N TYR A 262 -9.09 -4.68 4.04
CA TYR A 262 -10.06 -4.98 5.10
C TYR A 262 -10.30 -6.48 5.23
N SER A 263 -10.37 -6.95 6.47
CA SER A 263 -10.78 -8.33 6.78
C SER A 263 -12.27 -8.44 7.09
N LYS A 264 -12.88 -7.36 7.60
CA LYS A 264 -14.32 -7.28 7.85
C LYS A 264 -15.02 -6.53 6.73
N ILE A 265 -16.13 -7.06 6.25
CA ILE A 265 -16.98 -6.45 5.23
C ILE A 265 -18.38 -6.32 5.81
N ARG A 266 -18.97 -5.13 5.71
CA ARG A 266 -20.31 -4.81 6.17
C ARG A 266 -21.21 -4.40 5.00
N ILE A 267 -22.38 -5.00 4.97
CA ILE A 267 -23.43 -4.82 3.97
C ILE A 267 -24.67 -4.30 4.67
N TYR A 268 -25.07 -3.08 4.36
CA TYR A 268 -26.31 -2.50 4.89
C TYR A 268 -27.50 -2.95 4.04
N HIS A 269 -28.61 -3.30 4.69
CA HIS A 269 -29.83 -3.71 4.01
C HIS A 269 -31.06 -3.44 4.87
N LYS A 270 -32.20 -3.10 4.26
CA LYS A 270 -33.45 -2.83 4.99
C LYS A 270 -33.85 -3.99 5.90
N SER A 271 -33.70 -5.22 5.41
CA SER A 271 -33.97 -6.48 6.09
C SER A 271 -32.71 -7.37 6.02
N PRO A 272 -31.74 -7.22 6.94
CA PRO A 272 -30.46 -7.93 6.84
C PRO A 272 -30.61 -9.45 7.00
N ARG A 273 -31.59 -9.90 7.79
CA ARG A 273 -31.88 -11.33 7.97
C ARG A 273 -32.44 -11.98 6.70
N GLU A 274 -33.37 -11.29 6.04
CA GLU A 274 -33.94 -11.74 4.78
C GLU A 274 -32.87 -11.84 3.68
N LEU A 275 -31.99 -10.83 3.57
CA LEU A 275 -30.84 -10.86 2.65
C LEU A 275 -29.94 -12.06 2.94
N TRP A 276 -29.66 -12.32 4.22
CA TRP A 276 -28.84 -13.45 4.63
C TRP A 276 -29.43 -14.78 4.18
N ASP A 277 -30.68 -15.05 4.58
CA ASP A 277 -31.34 -16.33 4.37
C ASP A 277 -31.65 -16.61 2.89
N LYS A 278 -32.00 -15.57 2.12
CA LYS A 278 -32.40 -15.70 0.70
C LYS A 278 -31.20 -15.77 -0.25
N ALA A 279 -30.15 -14.98 -0.02
CA ALA A 279 -29.11 -14.73 -1.02
C ALA A 279 -27.70 -15.10 -0.56
N MET A 280 -27.37 -14.98 0.73
CA MET A 280 -25.98 -15.07 1.20
C MET A 280 -25.61 -16.40 1.84
N LYS A 281 -26.52 -17.04 2.58
CA LYS A 281 -26.23 -18.19 3.46
C LYS A 281 -25.44 -19.32 2.79
N ASN A 282 -25.72 -19.62 1.52
CA ASN A 282 -25.09 -20.70 0.78
C ASN A 282 -23.72 -20.34 0.18
N LEU A 283 -23.31 -19.07 0.24
CA LEU A 283 -22.04 -18.59 -0.27
C LEU A 283 -20.90 -18.73 0.73
N PHE A 284 -21.20 -18.84 2.03
CA PHE A 284 -20.22 -18.77 3.09
C PHE A 284 -19.90 -20.14 3.68
N ARG A 285 -18.62 -20.36 3.96
CA ARG A 285 -18.14 -21.47 4.80
C ARG A 285 -17.54 -20.88 6.06
N VAL A 286 -18.21 -21.10 7.19
CA VAL A 286 -17.70 -20.69 8.50
C VAL A 286 -16.65 -21.71 8.91
N GLU A 287 -15.39 -21.28 8.94
CA GLU A 287 -14.31 -22.10 9.51
C GLU A 287 -14.38 -21.96 11.03
N SER A 288 -14.81 -23.03 11.71
CA SER A 288 -14.70 -23.12 13.16
C SER A 288 -13.23 -23.08 13.54
N GLU A 289 -12.84 -22.18 14.43
CA GLU A 289 -11.51 -22.17 15.04
C GLU A 289 -11.24 -23.56 15.65
N ASN A 290 -10.46 -24.38 14.97
CA ASN A 290 -9.80 -25.51 15.62
C ASN A 290 -8.85 -24.87 16.64
N LYS A 291 -9.23 -24.98 17.91
CA LYS A 291 -8.43 -24.63 19.08
C LYS A 291 -7.06 -25.29 19.04
#